data_AF-A0A662A884-F1
#
_entry.id   AF-A0A662A884-F1
#
_cell.length_a   1.000
_cell.length_b   1.000
_cell.length_c   1.000
_cell.angle_alpha   90.00
_cell.angle_beta   90.00
_cell.angle_gamma   90.00
#
_symmetry.space_group_name_H-M   'P 1'
#
loop_
_entity.id
_entity.type
_entity.pdbx_description
1 polymer ?
#
loop_
_entity_poly.entity_id
_entity_poly.type
_entity_poly.pdbx_seq_one_letter_code
_entity_poly.pdbx_strand_id
1 'polypeptide(L)'
;MTTFRFKALKETLNRKPVAFKETTKHSEKFGMNVFSENSMRQYLTKEAYEGVMNAVKHGTKIDRKIADQVANSMKDWAMSKGVTHYTHWFQPLTGGTAEKHDAFFEPIGGGNAVEKFGGNELVQQEPDASSFPSGGIRNTFEARGYTAWDPTSPAFIYGTTLCIPTIFVAYTGEALDNKTPLLRALQAVDKYATAVAKYFDKNVTKVNASLGWEQEYFLIDKALVIARPDIV
;
A
#
# COMPACT_ATOMS: atom_id res chain seq x y z
N MET A 1 -35.05 24.27 5.98
CA MET A 1 -34.50 22.89 6.07
C MET A 1 -35.37 21.86 5.34
N THR A 2 -36.70 21.82 5.53
CA THR A 2 -37.61 20.88 4.85
C THR A 2 -37.50 20.89 3.32
N THR A 3 -37.30 22.06 2.71
CA THR A 3 -37.13 22.21 1.26
C THR A 3 -35.87 21.53 0.69
N PHE A 4 -34.80 21.42 1.48
CA PHE A 4 -33.54 20.81 1.03
C PHE A 4 -33.65 19.29 0.92
N ARG A 5 -34.30 18.65 1.91
CA ARG A 5 -34.62 17.21 1.88
C ARG A 5 -35.48 16.83 0.68
N PHE A 6 -36.51 17.62 0.38
CA PHE A 6 -37.37 17.34 -0.78
C PHE A 6 -36.65 17.56 -2.12
N LYS A 7 -35.69 18.48 -2.20
CA LYS A 7 -34.82 18.62 -3.37
C LYS A 7 -33.93 17.39 -3.56
N ALA A 8 -33.30 16.91 -2.48
CA ALA A 8 -32.49 15.69 -2.52
C ALA A 8 -33.30 14.47 -2.99
N LEU A 9 -34.51 14.28 -2.45
CA LEU A 9 -35.43 13.21 -2.89
C LEU A 9 -35.79 13.31 -4.37
N LYS A 10 -36.00 14.52 -4.91
CA LYS A 10 -36.24 14.68 -6.35
C LYS A 10 -35.01 14.32 -7.18
N GLU A 11 -33.82 14.62 -6.70
CA GLU A 11 -32.57 14.27 -7.37
C GLU A 11 -32.36 12.76 -7.42
N THR A 12 -32.68 12.03 -6.35
CA THR A 12 -32.53 10.57 -6.32
C THR A 12 -33.38 9.87 -7.39
N LEU A 13 -34.57 10.40 -7.71
CA LEU A 13 -35.46 9.86 -8.74
C LEU A 13 -34.89 9.96 -10.15
N ASN A 14 -33.91 10.85 -10.39
CA ASN A 14 -33.28 11.04 -11.69
C ASN A 14 -31.99 10.20 -11.86
N ARG A 15 -31.57 9.45 -10.83
CA ARG A 15 -30.40 8.57 -10.90
C ARG A 15 -30.69 7.40 -11.83
N LYS A 16 -29.79 7.14 -12.77
CA LYS A 16 -29.81 5.94 -13.59
C LYS A 16 -28.76 4.96 -13.05
N PRO A 17 -29.11 3.68 -12.82
CA PRO A 17 -28.12 2.67 -12.48
C PRO A 17 -27.01 2.63 -13.53
N VAL A 18 -25.76 2.52 -13.08
CA VAL A 18 -24.62 2.35 -13.98
C VAL A 18 -24.69 0.94 -14.56
N ALA A 19 -24.88 0.83 -15.88
CA ALA A 19 -24.85 -0.44 -16.56
C ALA A 19 -23.40 -0.97 -16.60
N PHE A 20 -23.17 -2.15 -16.03
CA PHE A 20 -21.88 -2.84 -16.10
C PHE A 20 -22.01 -4.05 -17.02
N LYS A 21 -21.10 -4.17 -17.99
CA LYS A 21 -21.00 -5.33 -18.88
C LYS A 21 -19.66 -5.99 -18.68
N GLU A 22 -19.68 -7.25 -18.28
CA GLU A 22 -18.48 -8.06 -18.16
C GLU A 22 -18.03 -8.52 -19.56
N THR A 23 -16.79 -8.22 -19.93
CA THR A 23 -16.27 -8.45 -21.29
C THR A 23 -15.12 -9.46 -21.35
N THR A 24 -14.49 -9.81 -20.24
CA THR A 24 -13.29 -10.65 -20.20
C THR A 24 -13.37 -11.67 -19.06
N LYS A 25 -12.53 -12.71 -19.13
CA LYS A 25 -12.47 -13.74 -18.09
C LYS A 25 -11.96 -13.15 -16.78
N HIS A 26 -12.57 -13.54 -15.66
CA HIS A 26 -12.12 -13.08 -14.34
C HIS A 26 -10.65 -13.41 -14.06
N SER A 27 -10.16 -14.55 -14.56
CA SER A 27 -8.76 -14.97 -14.43
C SER A 27 -7.77 -14.00 -15.10
N GLU A 28 -8.20 -13.27 -16.14
CA GLU A 28 -7.36 -12.28 -16.83
C GLU A 28 -7.31 -10.95 -16.08
N LYS A 29 -8.36 -10.64 -15.32
CA LYS A 29 -8.45 -9.41 -14.49
C LYS A 29 -7.86 -9.60 -13.10
N PHE A 30 -7.96 -10.80 -12.54
CA PHE A 30 -7.50 -11.07 -11.18
C PHE A 30 -6.00 -10.78 -11.04
N GLY A 31 -5.65 -9.88 -10.11
CA GLY A 31 -4.26 -9.47 -9.88
C GLY A 31 -3.63 -8.64 -11.00
N MET A 32 -4.38 -8.19 -12.02
CA MET A 32 -3.82 -7.47 -13.16
C MET A 32 -3.10 -6.17 -12.76
N ASN A 33 -3.53 -5.54 -11.67
CA ASN A 33 -2.98 -4.29 -11.13
C ASN A 33 -2.10 -4.53 -9.90
N VAL A 34 -1.59 -5.75 -9.71
CA VAL A 34 -0.71 -6.11 -8.61
C VAL A 34 0.63 -6.54 -9.19
N PHE A 35 1.74 -6.06 -8.62
CA PHE A 35 3.10 -6.49 -8.96
C PHE A 35 3.37 -7.88 -8.36
N SER A 36 2.61 -8.85 -8.84
CA SER A 36 2.57 -10.24 -8.39
C SER A 36 3.85 -10.99 -8.75
N GLU A 37 4.01 -12.22 -8.25
CA GLU A 37 5.12 -13.10 -8.66
C GLU A 37 5.21 -13.28 -10.18
N ASN A 38 4.07 -13.35 -10.88
CA ASN A 38 4.05 -13.47 -12.34
C ASN A 38 4.57 -12.21 -13.01
N SER A 39 4.17 -11.03 -12.53
CA SER A 39 4.67 -9.75 -13.02
C SER A 39 6.16 -9.58 -12.70
N MET A 40 6.57 -9.93 -11.48
CA MET A 40 7.96 -9.91 -11.07
C MET A 40 8.83 -10.79 -11.97
N ARG A 41 8.40 -12.01 -12.33
CA ARG A 41 9.14 -12.88 -13.26
C ARG A 41 9.27 -12.32 -14.68
N GLN A 42 8.34 -11.47 -15.11
CA GLN A 42 8.37 -10.85 -16.44
C GLN A 42 9.26 -9.61 -16.49
N TYR A 43 9.30 -8.83 -15.41
CA TYR A 43 9.94 -7.51 -15.39
C TYR A 43 11.28 -7.49 -14.63
N LEU A 44 11.49 -8.38 -13.66
CA LEU A 44 12.74 -8.43 -12.89
C LEU A 44 13.77 -9.34 -13.56
N THR A 45 15.04 -9.00 -13.35
CA THR A 45 16.13 -9.95 -13.58
C THR A 45 15.97 -11.15 -12.63
N LYS A 46 16.55 -12.29 -12.99
CA LYS A 46 16.52 -13.50 -12.14
C LYS A 46 17.06 -13.21 -10.73
N GLU A 47 18.17 -12.48 -10.65
CA GLU A 47 18.80 -12.09 -9.38
C GLU A 47 17.89 -11.19 -8.54
N ALA A 48 17.26 -10.18 -9.14
CA ALA A 48 16.34 -9.30 -8.43
C ALA A 48 15.09 -10.05 -7.96
N TYR A 49 14.53 -10.94 -8.79
CA TYR A 49 13.41 -11.80 -8.40
C TYR A 49 13.77 -12.67 -7.19
N GLU A 50 14.90 -13.38 -7.24
CA GLU A 50 15.38 -14.22 -6.14
C GLU A 50 15.64 -13.40 -4.87
N GLY A 51 16.21 -12.20 -5.00
CA GLY A 51 16.41 -11.26 -3.89
C GLY A 51 15.11 -10.86 -3.20
N VAL A 52 14.09 -10.48 -3.96
CA VAL A 52 12.76 -10.13 -3.42
C VAL A 52 12.10 -11.35 -2.77
N MET A 53 12.11 -12.51 -3.44
CA MET A 53 11.49 -13.72 -2.89
C MET A 53 12.16 -14.20 -1.60
N ASN A 54 13.48 -14.04 -1.48
CA ASN A 54 14.19 -14.33 -0.23
C ASN A 54 13.78 -13.36 0.88
N ALA A 55 13.64 -12.07 0.57
CA ALA A 55 13.15 -11.09 1.53
C ALA A 55 11.73 -11.42 2.02
N VAL A 56 10.83 -11.81 1.11
CA VAL A 56 9.45 -12.22 1.45
C VAL A 56 9.41 -13.48 2.32
N LYS A 57 10.19 -14.51 1.98
CA LYS A 57 10.13 -15.82 2.64
C LYS A 57 10.91 -15.86 3.95
N HIS A 58 12.07 -15.22 3.98
CA HIS A 58 13.06 -15.35 5.05
C HIS A 58 13.33 -14.05 5.81
N GLY A 59 12.73 -12.93 5.41
CA GLY A 59 12.96 -11.63 6.05
C GLY A 59 14.37 -11.09 5.83
N THR A 60 15.07 -11.55 4.79
CA THR A 60 16.41 -11.07 4.44
C THR A 60 16.36 -9.63 3.95
N LYS A 61 17.39 -8.84 4.28
CA LYS A 61 17.53 -7.48 3.77
C LYS A 61 17.75 -7.50 2.24
N ILE A 62 17.06 -6.61 1.53
CA ILE A 62 17.29 -6.38 0.10
C ILE A 62 18.52 -5.49 -0.06
N ASP A 63 19.51 -5.94 -0.85
CA ASP A 63 20.69 -5.14 -1.16
C ASP A 63 20.29 -3.90 -1.98
N ARG A 64 21.00 -2.79 -1.77
CA ARG A 64 20.74 -1.53 -2.48
C ARG A 64 20.80 -1.69 -4.01
N LYS A 65 21.74 -2.49 -4.52
CA LYS A 65 21.84 -2.75 -5.97
C LYS A 65 20.61 -3.47 -6.50
N ILE A 66 20.11 -4.44 -5.74
CA ILE A 66 18.89 -5.17 -6.08
C ILE A 66 17.69 -4.23 -5.98
N ALA A 67 17.63 -3.38 -4.95
CA ALA A 67 16.57 -2.39 -4.80
C ALA A 67 16.47 -1.43 -5.99
N ASP A 68 17.59 -0.93 -6.51
CA ASP A 68 17.59 -0.07 -7.70
C ASP A 68 17.06 -0.79 -8.95
N GLN A 69 17.40 -2.07 -9.12
CA GLN A 69 16.86 -2.88 -10.21
C GLN A 69 15.35 -3.10 -10.04
N VAL A 70 14.90 -3.45 -8.83
CA VAL A 70 13.49 -3.67 -8.52
C VAL A 70 12.68 -2.40 -8.73
N ALA A 71 13.18 -1.25 -8.29
CA ALA A 71 12.51 0.04 -8.44
C ALA A 71 12.32 0.37 -9.94
N ASN A 72 13.38 0.27 -10.74
CA ASN A 72 13.28 0.52 -12.18
C ASN A 72 12.28 -0.42 -12.87
N SER A 73 12.35 -1.73 -12.59
CA SER A 73 11.40 -2.70 -13.15
C SER A 73 9.95 -2.47 -12.68
N MET A 74 9.75 -2.07 -11.42
CA MET A 74 8.44 -1.77 -10.86
C MET A 74 7.85 -0.50 -11.50
N LYS A 75 8.68 0.52 -11.75
CA LYS A 75 8.32 1.71 -12.50
C LYS A 75 7.93 1.36 -13.93
N ASP A 76 8.74 0.59 -14.65
CA ASP A 76 8.46 0.22 -16.04
C ASP A 76 7.16 -0.61 -16.16
N TRP A 77 6.93 -1.52 -15.21
CA TRP A 77 5.65 -2.22 -15.08
C TRP A 77 4.49 -1.27 -14.86
N ALA A 78 4.60 -0.34 -13.91
CA ALA A 78 3.55 0.61 -13.61
C ALA A 78 3.26 1.54 -14.80
N MET A 79 4.31 2.09 -15.43
CA MET A 79 4.21 2.96 -16.60
C MET A 79 3.60 2.24 -17.81
N SER A 80 3.86 0.94 -17.98
CA SER A 80 3.20 0.14 -19.04
C SER A 80 1.67 0.07 -18.89
N LYS A 81 1.15 0.45 -17.71
CA LYS A 81 -0.28 0.53 -17.37
C LYS A 81 -0.79 1.97 -17.28
N GLY A 82 0.00 2.96 -17.69
CA GLY A 82 -0.38 4.37 -17.70
C GLY A 82 -0.29 5.06 -16.34
N VAL A 83 0.43 4.49 -15.38
CA VAL A 83 0.73 5.12 -14.09
C VAL A 83 1.75 6.24 -14.27
N THR A 84 1.53 7.36 -13.57
CA THR A 84 2.39 8.55 -13.62
C THR A 84 2.97 8.93 -12.25
N HIS A 85 2.37 8.44 -11.17
CA HIS A 85 2.77 8.74 -9.80
C HIS A 85 3.06 7.45 -9.03
N TYR A 86 3.79 7.59 -7.93
CA TYR A 86 3.94 6.56 -6.91
C TYR A 86 3.64 7.14 -5.53
N THR A 87 3.35 6.25 -4.58
CA THR A 87 3.12 6.61 -3.19
C THR A 87 3.53 5.49 -2.26
N HIS A 88 4.09 5.87 -1.11
CA HIS A 88 4.23 4.97 0.03
C HIS A 88 2.89 4.87 0.73
N TRP A 89 2.31 3.68 0.71
CA TRP A 89 0.97 3.38 1.16
C TRP A 89 1.02 2.73 2.56
N PHE A 90 0.54 3.45 3.57
CA PHE A 90 0.59 2.97 4.96
C PHE A 90 -0.60 3.47 5.80
N GLN A 91 -0.87 2.79 6.91
CA GLN A 91 -1.92 3.14 7.87
C GLN A 91 -1.30 3.69 9.16
N PRO A 92 -1.15 5.02 9.29
CA PRO A 92 -0.74 5.63 10.55
C PRO A 92 -1.75 5.38 11.69
N LEU A 93 -1.34 5.68 12.92
CA LEU A 93 -2.19 5.56 14.12
C LEU A 93 -3.41 6.50 14.15
N THR A 94 -3.59 7.36 13.13
CA THR A 94 -4.75 8.24 12.98
C THR A 94 -5.98 7.54 12.39
N GLY A 95 -5.86 6.26 12.01
CA GLY A 95 -6.97 5.41 11.56
C GLY A 95 -7.27 5.48 10.06
N GLY A 96 -6.78 6.49 9.35
CA GLY A 96 -6.86 6.57 7.89
C GLY A 96 -5.65 5.98 7.18
N THR A 97 -5.76 5.80 5.87
CA THR A 97 -4.60 5.55 5.00
C THR A 97 -3.90 6.87 4.69
N ALA A 98 -2.58 6.89 4.83
CA ALA A 98 -1.74 7.98 4.37
C ALA A 98 -1.18 7.67 2.98
N GLU A 99 -1.30 8.64 2.09
CA GLU A 99 -0.74 8.60 0.75
C GLU A 99 -0.16 9.97 0.43
N LYS A 100 1.11 10.01 0.02
CA LYS A 100 1.73 11.18 -0.62
C LYS A 100 2.09 10.80 -2.05
N HIS A 101 1.50 11.47 -3.03
CA HIS A 101 1.69 11.14 -4.43
C HIS A 101 2.87 11.94 -4.98
N ASP A 102 3.97 11.25 -5.26
CA ASP A 102 5.15 11.81 -5.92
C ASP A 102 5.14 11.36 -7.39
N ALA A 103 5.51 12.25 -8.32
CA ALA A 103 5.60 11.91 -9.73
C ALA A 103 6.90 11.14 -10.03
N PHE A 104 6.90 10.28 -11.04
CA PHE A 104 8.16 9.71 -11.57
C PHE A 104 9.02 10.77 -12.29
N PHE A 105 8.45 11.92 -12.60
CA PHE A 105 9.07 12.96 -13.39
C PHE A 105 10.21 13.65 -12.64
N GLU A 106 11.41 13.66 -13.23
CA GLU A 106 12.59 14.38 -12.75
C GLU A 106 13.21 15.22 -13.89
N PRO A 107 13.36 16.56 -13.72
CA PRO A 107 14.10 17.40 -14.67
C PRO A 107 15.60 17.06 -14.65
N ILE A 108 16.20 16.83 -15.83
CA ILE A 108 17.64 16.50 -15.96
C ILE A 108 18.49 17.67 -16.45
N GLY A 109 17.92 18.88 -16.48
CA GLY A 109 18.56 20.08 -17.01
C GLY A 109 18.52 20.15 -18.55
N GLY A 110 18.87 21.31 -19.10
CA GLY A 110 18.87 21.54 -20.54
C GLY A 110 17.48 21.50 -21.20
N GLY A 111 16.41 21.72 -20.43
CA GLY A 111 15.02 21.66 -20.91
C GLY A 111 14.45 20.25 -21.08
N ASN A 112 15.20 19.21 -20.68
CA ASN A 112 14.77 17.82 -20.75
C ASN A 112 14.36 17.28 -19.37
N ALA A 113 13.53 16.24 -19.38
CA ALA A 113 13.09 15.52 -18.19
C ALA A 113 13.01 14.02 -18.47
N VAL A 114 13.05 13.22 -17.42
CA VAL A 114 12.97 11.76 -17.48
C VAL A 114 12.08 11.22 -16.39
N GLU A 115 11.57 10.00 -16.59
CA GLU A 115 10.83 9.27 -15.57
C GLU A 115 11.77 8.34 -14.80
N LYS A 116 11.91 8.57 -13.50
CA LYS A 116 12.84 7.86 -12.63
C LYS A 116 12.19 7.43 -11.32
N PHE A 117 12.60 6.25 -10.87
CA PHE A 117 12.24 5.70 -9.58
C PHE A 117 13.39 4.83 -9.11
N GLY A 118 14.11 5.28 -8.08
CA GLY A 118 15.30 4.61 -7.58
C GLY A 118 15.01 3.68 -6.41
N GLY A 119 16.00 2.86 -6.07
CA GLY A 119 15.95 1.93 -4.95
C GLY A 119 15.94 2.65 -3.60
N ASN A 120 16.48 3.87 -3.53
CA ASN A 120 16.37 4.71 -2.34
C ASN A 120 14.92 5.07 -2.07
N GLU A 121 14.23 5.58 -3.10
CA GLU A 121 12.81 5.91 -3.03
C GLU A 121 11.97 4.67 -2.70
N LEU A 122 12.30 3.51 -3.28
CA LEU A 122 11.60 2.27 -2.97
C LEU A 122 11.80 1.80 -1.52
N VAL A 123 13.05 1.70 -1.05
CA VAL A 123 13.36 1.01 0.22
C VAL A 123 13.07 1.87 1.43
N GLN A 124 13.39 3.17 1.38
CA GLN A 124 13.22 4.06 2.51
C GLN A 124 13.01 5.51 2.04
N GLN A 125 11.84 6.07 2.34
CA GLN A 125 11.57 7.49 2.14
C GLN A 125 11.51 8.21 3.49
N GLU A 126 11.96 9.47 3.51
CA GLU A 126 11.59 10.43 4.55
C GLU A 126 10.31 11.13 4.08
N PRO A 127 9.10 10.64 4.43
CA PRO A 127 7.90 11.45 4.21
C PRO A 127 8.03 12.74 5.02
N ASP A 128 7.51 13.84 4.47
CA ASP A 128 7.31 15.08 5.24
C ASP A 128 6.27 14.82 6.33
N ALA A 129 6.75 14.30 7.45
CA ALA A 129 5.94 13.82 8.56
C ALA A 129 5.52 14.93 9.52
N SER A 130 5.83 16.18 9.20
CA SER A 130 5.43 17.37 9.99
C SER A 130 3.92 17.51 10.13
N SER A 131 3.16 16.94 9.18
CA SER A 131 1.70 16.99 9.13
C SER A 131 1.01 15.84 9.87
N PHE A 132 1.74 14.81 10.35
CA PHE A 132 1.13 13.68 11.05
C PHE A 132 1.00 13.93 12.57
N PRO A 133 -0.15 13.63 13.18
CA PRO A 133 -0.37 13.80 14.61
C PRO A 133 0.65 13.04 15.45
N SER A 134 1.34 13.76 16.34
CA SER A 134 2.35 13.21 17.24
C SER A 134 1.78 12.65 18.56
N GLY A 135 0.46 12.62 18.72
CA GLY A 135 -0.20 12.22 19.97
C GLY A 135 0.15 13.10 21.18
N GLY A 136 0.67 14.32 20.96
CA GLY A 136 1.11 15.23 22.03
C GLY A 136 2.47 14.89 22.64
N ILE A 137 3.23 13.96 22.05
CA ILE A 137 4.48 13.44 22.62
C ILE A 137 5.73 14.21 22.11
N ARG A 138 5.60 15.17 21.17
CA ARG A 138 6.79 15.71 20.44
C ARG A 138 6.73 17.18 20.02
N ASN A 139 7.91 17.82 19.95
CA ASN A 139 8.18 19.10 19.26
C ASN A 139 8.29 18.91 17.74
N THR A 140 7.88 19.90 16.95
CA THR A 140 7.79 19.86 15.47
C THR A 140 9.11 19.55 14.75
N PHE A 141 10.28 19.83 15.35
CA PHE A 141 11.59 19.49 14.78
C PHE A 141 11.93 17.99 14.87
N GLU A 142 11.33 17.26 15.82
CA GLU A 142 11.53 15.81 16.05
C GLU A 142 10.46 14.94 15.38
N ALA A 143 9.58 15.57 14.58
CA ALA A 143 8.52 14.93 13.82
C ALA A 143 9.03 14.22 12.53
N ARG A 144 10.30 13.79 12.52
CA ARG A 144 10.84 12.98 11.42
C ARG A 144 10.37 11.55 11.56
N GLY A 145 9.74 11.06 10.50
CA GLY A 145 9.36 9.66 10.35
C GLY A 145 9.98 9.08 9.07
N TYR A 146 10.09 7.76 9.03
CA TYR A 146 10.65 7.01 7.92
C TYR A 146 9.64 5.98 7.47
N THR A 147 9.41 5.92 6.16
CA THR A 147 8.75 4.76 5.57
C THR A 147 9.78 3.72 5.19
N ALA A 148 9.41 2.45 5.29
CA ALA A 148 10.20 1.36 4.72
C ALA A 148 9.29 0.41 3.97
N TRP A 149 9.71 -0.02 2.78
CA TRP A 149 8.94 -0.96 1.97
C TRP A 149 8.84 -2.32 2.64
N ASP A 150 7.61 -2.85 2.71
CA ASP A 150 7.34 -4.21 3.14
C ASP A 150 7.08 -5.11 1.91
N PRO A 151 8.06 -5.92 1.47
CA PRO A 151 7.91 -6.76 0.29
C PRO A 151 6.91 -7.91 0.51
N THR A 152 6.50 -8.20 1.75
CA THR A 152 5.50 -9.25 2.03
C THR A 152 4.10 -8.88 1.53
N SER A 153 3.86 -7.59 1.28
CA SER A 153 2.66 -7.07 0.65
C SER A 153 3.03 -6.54 -0.75
N PRO A 154 2.48 -7.10 -1.84
CA PRO A 154 2.90 -6.71 -3.18
C PRO A 154 2.46 -5.28 -3.49
N ALA A 155 3.31 -4.55 -4.21
CA ALA A 155 2.94 -3.24 -4.75
C ALA A 155 1.76 -3.39 -5.72
N PHE A 156 0.92 -2.37 -5.81
CA PHE A 156 -0.29 -2.41 -6.62
C PHE A 156 -0.59 -1.04 -7.24
N ILE A 157 -1.48 -1.01 -8.22
CA ILE A 157 -1.90 0.20 -8.90
C ILE A 157 -3.32 0.53 -8.48
N TYR A 158 -3.52 1.76 -8.03
CA TYR A 158 -4.82 2.34 -7.73
C TYR A 158 -4.99 3.65 -8.48
N GLY A 159 -6.01 3.72 -9.33
CA GLY A 159 -6.18 4.84 -10.26
C GLY A 159 -4.95 4.98 -11.18
N THR A 160 -4.24 6.09 -11.06
CA THR A 160 -3.03 6.42 -11.84
C THR A 160 -1.75 6.40 -11.01
N THR A 161 -1.77 5.73 -9.85
CA THR A 161 -0.70 5.75 -8.86
C THR A 161 -0.22 4.34 -8.51
N LEU A 162 1.09 4.14 -8.48
CA LEU A 162 1.77 2.96 -7.93
C LEU A 162 1.80 3.06 -6.40
N CYS A 163 1.07 2.21 -5.71
CA CYS A 163 1.04 2.11 -4.26
C CYS A 163 2.05 1.08 -3.77
N ILE A 164 2.98 1.52 -2.92
CA ILE A 164 4.06 0.72 -2.34
C ILE A 164 3.71 0.47 -0.86
N PRO A 165 3.30 -0.74 -0.46
CA PRO A 165 2.97 -1.04 0.93
C PRO A 165 4.17 -0.83 1.84
N THR A 166 4.04 0.05 2.82
CA THR A 166 5.16 0.44 3.69
C THR A 166 4.78 0.41 5.16
N ILE A 167 5.80 0.22 6.00
CA ILE A 167 5.72 0.55 7.41
C ILE A 167 6.10 2.00 7.66
N PHE A 168 5.62 2.60 8.75
CA PHE A 168 5.98 3.95 9.17
C PHE A 168 6.50 3.96 10.61
N VAL A 169 7.73 4.45 10.77
CA VAL A 169 8.44 4.48 12.06
C VAL A 169 8.96 5.87 12.36
N ALA A 170 9.04 6.21 13.64
CA ALA A 170 9.70 7.41 14.12
C ALA A 170 11.21 7.34 13.92
N TYR A 171 11.90 8.49 13.95
CA TYR A 171 13.37 8.51 14.00
C TYR A 171 13.96 7.73 15.19
N THR A 172 13.22 7.63 16.30
CA THR A 172 13.55 6.85 17.50
C THR A 172 13.35 5.34 17.32
N GLY A 173 12.77 4.89 16.20
CA GLY A 173 12.44 3.49 15.93
C GLY A 173 11.08 3.03 16.49
N GLU A 174 10.31 3.93 17.09
CA GLU A 174 8.94 3.66 17.54
C GLU A 174 8.00 3.47 16.34
N ALA A 175 7.07 2.53 16.43
CA ALA A 175 6.08 2.30 15.39
C ALA A 175 5.03 3.42 15.41
N LEU A 176 4.82 4.06 14.26
CA LEU A 176 3.80 5.11 14.07
C LEU A 176 2.67 4.63 13.15
N ASP A 177 2.58 3.31 12.92
CA ASP A 177 1.60 2.65 12.08
C ASP A 177 0.98 1.42 12.74
N ASN A 178 -0.03 0.86 12.06
CA ASN A 178 -0.65 -0.39 12.44
C ASN A 178 0.08 -1.63 11.88
N LYS A 179 0.86 -1.47 10.80
CA LYS A 179 1.53 -2.59 10.11
C LYS A 179 2.70 -3.14 10.92
N THR A 180 3.53 -2.29 11.53
CA THR A 180 4.70 -2.74 12.31
C THR A 180 4.30 -3.59 13.52
N PRO A 181 3.33 -3.17 14.38
CA PRO A 181 2.89 -4.00 15.49
C PRO A 181 2.28 -5.34 15.04
N LEU A 182 1.51 -5.33 13.96
CA LEU A 182 0.92 -6.54 13.40
C LEU A 182 2.00 -7.53 12.92
N LEU A 183 3.00 -7.06 12.18
CA LEU A 183 4.11 -7.91 11.72
C LEU A 183 4.87 -8.53 12.90
N ARG A 184 5.14 -7.75 13.95
CA ARG A 184 5.79 -8.26 15.18
C ARG A 184 4.93 -9.31 15.88
N ALA A 185 3.62 -9.09 15.97
CA ALA A 185 2.69 -10.06 16.54
C ALA A 185 2.65 -11.37 15.75
N LEU A 186 2.57 -11.30 14.42
CA LEU A 186 2.60 -12.47 13.54
C LEU A 186 3.91 -13.26 13.67
N GLN A 187 5.06 -12.57 13.76
CA GLN A 187 6.35 -13.21 14.00
C GLN A 187 6.41 -13.92 15.37
N ALA A 188 5.85 -13.31 16.41
CA ALA A 188 5.78 -13.94 17.73
C ALA A 188 4.89 -15.19 17.71
N VAL A 189 3.72 -15.13 17.07
CA VAL A 189 2.81 -16.27 16.89
C VAL A 189 3.52 -17.39 16.13
N ASP A 190 4.16 -17.10 14.99
CA ASP A 190 4.91 -18.07 14.20
C ASP A 190 6.00 -18.76 15.03
N LYS A 191 6.82 -17.99 15.75
CA LYS A 191 7.91 -18.53 16.59
C LYS A 191 7.41 -19.56 17.61
N TYR A 192 6.38 -19.20 18.39
CA TYR A 192 5.90 -20.07 19.46
C TYR A 192 5.02 -21.22 18.94
N ALA A 193 4.16 -20.96 17.95
CA ALA A 193 3.32 -22.00 17.35
C ALA A 193 4.16 -23.05 16.62
N THR A 194 5.20 -22.63 15.89
CA THR A 194 6.16 -23.55 15.24
C THR A 194 6.90 -24.41 16.27
N ALA A 195 7.30 -23.84 17.42
CA ALA A 195 7.95 -24.60 18.48
C ALA A 195 7.03 -25.69 19.06
N VAL A 196 5.74 -25.37 19.25
CA VAL A 196 4.74 -26.34 19.71
C VAL A 196 4.45 -27.41 18.65
N ALA A 197 4.28 -27.01 17.38
CA ALA A 197 3.99 -27.93 16.28
C ALA A 197 5.09 -29.00 16.11
N LYS A 198 6.36 -28.64 16.39
CA LYS A 198 7.50 -29.57 16.33
C LYS A 198 7.46 -30.71 17.33
N TYR A 199 6.64 -30.64 18.38
CA TYR A 199 6.40 -31.80 19.24
C TYR A 199 5.60 -32.90 18.54
N PHE A 200 4.82 -32.56 17.51
CA PHE A 200 3.99 -33.49 16.75
C PHE A 200 4.60 -33.85 15.39
N ASP A 201 5.19 -32.87 14.69
CA ASP A 201 5.89 -33.08 13.43
C ASP A 201 7.15 -32.21 13.34
N LYS A 202 8.32 -32.86 13.32
CA LYS A 202 9.63 -32.20 13.27
C LYS A 202 9.89 -31.45 11.96
N ASN A 203 9.12 -31.73 10.90
CA ASN A 203 9.30 -31.09 9.59
C ASN A 203 8.63 -29.71 9.50
N VAL A 204 7.79 -29.32 10.48
CA VAL A 204 7.16 -28.01 10.49
C VAL A 204 8.23 -26.92 10.63
N THR A 205 8.30 -26.03 9.63
CA THR A 205 9.30 -24.94 9.58
C THR A 205 8.71 -23.58 9.89
N LYS A 206 7.40 -23.39 9.69
CA LYS A 206 6.71 -22.11 9.86
C LYS A 206 5.21 -22.33 10.10
N VAL A 207 4.59 -21.46 10.88
CA VAL A 207 3.13 -21.38 11.05
C VAL A 207 2.67 -20.00 10.58
N ASN A 208 1.72 -19.97 9.65
CA ASN A 208 1.12 -18.73 9.14
C ASN A 208 -0.28 -18.55 9.71
N ALA A 209 -0.64 -17.32 10.07
CA ALA A 209 -2.01 -16.95 10.40
C ALA A 209 -2.77 -16.56 9.14
N SER A 210 -3.99 -17.05 9.00
CA SER A 210 -4.92 -16.64 7.94
C SER A 210 -6.05 -15.81 8.56
N LEU A 211 -6.40 -14.70 7.90
CA LEU A 211 -7.48 -13.81 8.31
C LEU A 211 -8.51 -13.69 7.19
N GLY A 212 -9.74 -14.15 7.43
CA GLY A 212 -10.90 -13.87 6.60
C GLY A 212 -11.77 -12.84 7.32
N TRP A 213 -11.79 -11.61 6.83
CA TRP A 213 -12.63 -10.54 7.36
C TRP A 213 -13.92 -10.45 6.56
N GLU A 214 -15.00 -10.09 7.25
CA GLU A 214 -16.29 -9.75 6.65
C GLU A 214 -16.53 -8.26 6.84
N GLN A 215 -17.01 -7.59 5.80
CA GLN A 215 -17.17 -6.14 5.80
C GLN A 215 -18.64 -5.76 5.73
N GLU A 216 -19.08 -5.02 6.73
CA GLU A 216 -20.40 -4.38 6.74
C GLU A 216 -20.26 -2.90 6.39
N TYR A 217 -21.21 -2.39 5.61
CA TYR A 217 -21.31 -0.98 5.26
C TYR A 217 -22.74 -0.59 4.87
N PHE A 218 -23.07 0.69 5.02
CA PHE A 218 -24.34 1.26 4.55
C PHE A 218 -24.12 2.09 3.29
N LEU A 219 -25.08 2.04 2.37
CA LEU A 219 -25.11 2.91 1.19
C LEU A 219 -26.32 3.85 1.29
N ILE A 220 -26.05 5.15 1.19
CA ILE A 220 -27.08 6.20 1.16
C ILE A 220 -26.78 7.08 -0.05
N ASP A 221 -27.82 7.50 -0.80
CA ASP A 221 -27.62 8.43 -1.93
C ASP A 221 -26.94 9.72 -1.45
N LYS A 222 -25.94 10.16 -2.21
CA LYS A 222 -25.12 11.33 -1.88
C LYS A 222 -25.95 12.61 -1.63
N ALA A 223 -27.04 12.82 -2.36
CA ALA A 223 -27.92 13.97 -2.15
C ALA A 223 -28.65 13.90 -0.81
N LEU A 224 -29.02 12.70 -0.35
CA LEU A 224 -29.62 12.49 0.97
C LEU A 224 -28.58 12.68 2.10
N VAL A 225 -27.34 12.24 1.89
CA VAL A 225 -26.22 12.47 2.82
C VAL A 225 -25.97 13.96 3.00
N ILE A 226 -25.84 14.73 1.92
CA ILE A 226 -25.63 16.18 1.98
C ILE A 226 -26.81 16.89 2.67
N ALA A 227 -28.03 16.35 2.58
CA ALA A 227 -29.20 16.88 3.26
C ALA A 227 -29.29 16.57 4.76
N ARG A 228 -28.35 15.80 5.30
CA ARG A 228 -28.26 15.40 6.70
C ARG A 228 -26.90 15.81 7.28
N PRO A 229 -26.81 17.03 7.86
CA PRO A 229 -25.57 17.54 8.44
C PRO A 229 -24.97 16.66 9.53
N ASP A 230 -25.76 15.79 10.15
CA ASP A 230 -25.33 14.83 11.17
C ASP A 230 -24.65 13.57 10.60
N ILE A 231 -24.75 13.33 9.28
CA ILE A 231 -24.08 12.23 8.57
C ILE A 231 -22.77 12.71 7.92
N VAL A 232 -22.60 14.02 7.71
CA VAL A 232 -21.46 14.64 7.02
C VAL A 232 -20.35 15.01 8.00
#